data_AF-A0A2G8SB70-F1
#
_entry.id   AF-A0A2G8SB70-F1
#
_cell.length_a   1.000
_cell.length_b   1.000
_cell.length_c   1.000
_cell.angle_alpha   90.00
_cell.angle_beta   90.00
_cell.angle_gamma   90.00
#
_symmetry.space_group_name_H-M   'P 1'
#
loop_
_entity.id
_entity.type
_entity.pdbx_description
1 polymer ?
#
loop_
_entity_poly.entity_id
_entity_poly.type
_entity_poly.pdbx_seq_one_letter_code
_entity_poly.pdbx_strand_id
1 'polypeptide(L)'
;MQESIDQRFAEVNTRLDQMNARLDEMDARTTHDRDELKAITIKGYIIMITRENGAYQQFDELAEVPFPNGMFPWGKEVDGPNNTRVTLPELRSLDAIKNLTPPQLYGFFQGYYPGEPLPPTARCREKILFAIGRGKDLHLL
;
A
#
# COMPACT_ATOMS: atom_id res chain seq x y z
N MET A 1 50.52 22.56 -30.16
CA MET A 1 50.52 21.70 -28.95
C MET A 1 49.33 22.04 -28.05
N GLN A 2 49.14 23.32 -27.69
CA GLN A 2 48.01 23.78 -26.88
C GLN A 2 46.64 23.46 -27.50
N GLU A 3 46.41 23.80 -28.78
CA GLU A 3 45.13 23.53 -29.46
C GLU A 3 44.74 22.04 -29.49
N SER A 4 45.72 21.14 -29.60
CA SER A 4 45.48 19.69 -29.59
C SER A 4 45.09 19.18 -28.19
N ILE A 5 45.63 19.80 -27.15
CA ILE A 5 45.27 19.52 -25.76
C ILE A 5 43.84 20.02 -25.49
N ASP A 6 43.53 21.25 -25.91
CA ASP A 6 42.21 21.87 -25.75
C ASP A 6 41.12 21.05 -26.48
N GLN A 7 41.40 20.57 -27.69
CA GLN A 7 40.48 19.70 -28.44
C GLN A 7 40.22 18.38 -27.70
N ARG A 8 41.26 17.75 -27.14
CA ARG A 8 41.11 16.51 -26.36
C ARG A 8 40.31 16.75 -25.09
N PHE A 9 40.50 17.87 -24.40
CA PHE A 9 39.68 18.22 -23.23
C PHE A 9 38.22 18.46 -23.59
N ALA A 10 37.94 19.15 -24.71
CA ALA A 10 36.57 19.34 -25.19
C ALA A 10 35.86 18.00 -25.51
N GLU A 11 36.59 17.06 -26.13
CA GLU A 11 36.07 15.72 -26.40
C GLU A 11 35.81 14.94 -25.11
N VAL A 12 36.72 15.01 -24.13
CA VAL A 12 36.53 14.38 -22.81
C VAL A 12 35.30 14.95 -22.10
N ASN A 13 35.15 16.29 -22.07
CA ASN A 13 33.98 16.93 -21.47
C ASN A 13 32.68 16.48 -22.15
N THR A 14 32.66 16.42 -23.48
CA THR A 14 31.50 15.95 -24.24
C THR A 14 31.13 14.51 -23.87
N ARG A 15 32.12 13.63 -23.72
CA ARG A 15 31.90 12.24 -23.28
C ARG A 15 31.40 12.16 -21.83
N LEU A 16 31.91 13.01 -20.94
CA LEU A 16 31.45 13.08 -19.55
C LEU A 16 30.00 13.55 -19.47
N ASP A 17 29.61 14.56 -20.25
CA ASP A 17 28.22 15.03 -20.30
C ASP A 17 27.27 13.93 -20.82
N GLN A 18 27.69 13.19 -21.85
CA GLN A 18 26.93 12.03 -22.34
C GLN A 18 26.84 10.90 -21.30
N MET A 19 27.90 10.68 -20.52
CA MET A 19 27.88 9.70 -19.43
C MET A 19 26.91 10.11 -18.33
N ASN A 20 26.92 11.38 -17.91
CA ASN A 20 25.99 11.90 -16.90
C ASN A 20 24.54 11.74 -17.35
N ALA A 21 24.20 12.12 -18.58
CA ALA A 21 22.85 11.96 -19.12
C ALA A 21 22.38 10.50 -19.10
N ARG A 22 23.27 9.55 -19.45
CA ARG A 22 22.95 8.11 -19.40
C ARG A 22 22.78 7.57 -17.98
N LEU A 23 23.51 8.12 -17.01
CA LEU A 23 23.34 7.77 -15.60
C LEU A 23 21.99 8.28 -15.08
N ASP A 24 21.62 9.53 -15.40
CA ASP A 24 20.33 10.10 -15.02
C ASP A 24 19.14 9.30 -15.61
N GLU A 25 19.24 8.89 -16.88
CA GLU A 25 18.24 8.02 -17.51
C GLU A 25 18.13 6.65 -16.83
N MET A 26 19.26 6.07 -16.43
CA MET A 26 19.30 4.77 -15.74
C MET A 26 18.73 4.86 -14.32
N ASP A 27 18.97 5.96 -13.60
CA ASP A 27 18.41 6.21 -12.28
C ASP A 27 16.88 6.41 -12.35
N ALA A 28 16.40 7.14 -13.36
CA ALA A 28 14.97 7.31 -13.61
C ALA A 28 14.29 5.97 -13.90
N ARG A 29 14.89 5.14 -14.76
CA ARG A 29 14.40 3.78 -15.06
C ARG A 29 14.40 2.88 -13.83
N THR A 30 15.49 2.84 -13.07
CA THR A 30 15.60 1.99 -11.88
C THR A 30 14.59 2.39 -10.81
N THR A 31 14.35 3.70 -10.66
CA THR A 31 13.32 4.23 -9.75
C THR A 31 11.93 3.77 -10.19
N HIS A 32 11.63 3.91 -11.48
CA HIS A 32 10.36 3.47 -12.05
C HIS A 32 10.13 1.97 -11.89
N ASP A 33 11.08 1.14 -12.33
CA ASP A 33 10.99 -0.33 -12.26
C ASP A 33 10.80 -0.81 -10.81
N ARG A 34 11.49 -0.17 -9.85
CA ARG A 34 11.34 -0.47 -8.42
C ARG A 34 9.93 -0.17 -7.93
N ASP A 35 9.36 0.95 -8.33
CA ASP A 35 8.04 1.38 -7.86
C ASP A 35 6.93 0.51 -8.50
N GLU A 36 7.10 0.10 -9.76
CA GLU A 36 6.23 -0.90 -10.40
C GLU A 36 6.31 -2.26 -9.70
N LEU A 37 7.51 -2.74 -9.38
CA LEU A 37 7.71 -4.02 -8.69
C LEU A 37 7.05 -4.01 -7.30
N LYS A 38 7.17 -2.90 -6.55
CA LYS A 38 6.46 -2.73 -5.28
C LYS A 38 4.94 -2.84 -5.46
N ALA A 39 4.39 -2.14 -6.45
CA ALA A 39 2.96 -2.17 -6.72
C ALA A 39 2.45 -3.57 -7.09
N ILE A 40 3.20 -4.31 -7.93
CA ILE A 40 2.88 -5.70 -8.30
C ILE A 40 2.93 -6.61 -7.07
N THR A 41 3.96 -6.47 -6.24
CA THR A 41 4.15 -7.29 -5.04
C THR A 41 3.01 -7.08 -4.04
N ILE A 42 2.63 -5.82 -3.77
CA ILE A 42 1.53 -5.50 -2.86
C ILE A 42 0.21 -6.06 -3.40
N LYS A 43 -0.09 -5.84 -4.68
CA LYS A 43 -1.31 -6.37 -5.31
C LYS A 43 -1.36 -7.89 -5.27
N GLY A 44 -0.25 -8.56 -5.58
CA GLY A 44 -0.14 -10.01 -5.51
C GLY A 44 -0.37 -10.55 -4.10
N TYR A 45 0.21 -9.91 -3.08
CA TYR A 45 -0.01 -10.26 -1.69
C TYR A 45 -1.47 -10.09 -1.28
N ILE A 46 -2.10 -8.95 -1.58
CA ILE A 46 -3.52 -8.70 -1.28
C ILE A 46 -4.40 -9.78 -1.94
N ILE A 47 -4.17 -10.11 -3.22
CA ILE A 47 -4.94 -11.14 -3.93
C ILE A 47 -4.78 -12.51 -3.26
N MET A 48 -3.55 -12.87 -2.88
CA MET A 48 -3.27 -14.15 -2.22
C MET A 48 -4.01 -14.25 -0.87
N ILE A 49 -3.81 -13.27 0.02
CA ILE A 49 -4.37 -13.31 1.37
C ILE A 49 -5.89 -13.19 1.37
N THR A 50 -6.46 -12.30 0.56
CA THR A 50 -7.94 -12.18 0.45
C THR A 50 -8.57 -13.47 -0.08
N ARG A 51 -7.89 -14.17 -1.00
CA ARG A 51 -8.33 -15.48 -1.48
C ARG A 51 -8.24 -16.54 -0.39
N GLU A 52 -7.18 -16.56 0.41
CA GLU A 52 -7.02 -17.51 1.53
C GLU A 52 -8.09 -17.29 2.60
N ASN A 53 -8.25 -16.04 3.06
CA ASN A 53 -9.32 -15.67 3.99
C ASN A 53 -10.70 -16.10 3.46
N GLY A 54 -10.94 -15.89 2.15
CA GLY A 54 -12.19 -16.28 1.51
C GLY A 54 -12.36 -17.79 1.28
N ALA A 55 -11.28 -18.57 1.22
CA ALA A 55 -11.31 -20.02 0.98
C ALA A 55 -11.44 -20.82 2.28
N TYR A 56 -10.80 -20.36 3.35
CA TYR A 56 -10.75 -21.05 4.65
C TYR A 56 -11.79 -20.52 5.64
N GLN A 57 -13.01 -20.26 5.14
CA GLN A 57 -14.06 -19.56 5.88
C GLN A 57 -14.50 -20.23 7.18
N GLN A 58 -14.28 -21.54 7.27
CA GLN A 58 -14.59 -22.40 8.41
C GLN A 58 -13.73 -22.10 9.65
N PHE A 59 -12.64 -21.35 9.51
CA PHE A 59 -11.83 -20.87 10.61
C PHE A 59 -12.11 -19.38 10.87
N ASP A 60 -12.17 -19.01 12.14
CA ASP A 60 -12.24 -17.61 12.55
C ASP A 60 -10.87 -16.92 12.45
N GLU A 61 -9.82 -17.63 12.04
CA GLU A 61 -8.48 -17.06 11.86
C GLU A 61 -8.39 -16.34 10.51
N LEU A 62 -8.06 -15.06 10.57
CA LEU A 62 -7.86 -14.19 9.42
C LEU A 62 -6.38 -13.86 9.27
N ALA A 63 -5.86 -14.03 8.06
CA ALA A 63 -4.59 -13.46 7.68
C ALA A 63 -4.78 -11.98 7.34
N GLU A 64 -3.81 -11.17 7.75
CA GLU A 64 -3.94 -9.72 7.66
C GLU A 64 -3.61 -9.19 6.26
N VAL A 65 -4.44 -8.28 5.77
CA VAL A 65 -4.34 -7.70 4.42
C VAL A 65 -3.78 -6.28 4.51
N PRO A 66 -2.69 -5.93 3.81
CA PRO A 66 -2.19 -4.57 3.78
C PRO A 66 -3.15 -3.63 3.06
N PHE A 67 -3.04 -2.33 3.34
CA PHE A 67 -3.71 -1.32 2.54
C PHE A 67 -3.16 -1.30 1.10
N PRO A 68 -3.93 -0.79 0.11
CA PRO A 68 -3.49 -0.72 -1.29
C PRO A 68 -2.21 0.09 -1.52
N ASN A 69 -1.85 0.99 -0.60
CA ASN A 69 -0.59 1.74 -0.62
C ASN A 69 0.62 0.94 -0.09
N GLY A 70 0.42 -0.30 0.35
CA GLY A 70 1.44 -1.19 0.91
C GLY A 70 1.67 -1.05 2.41
N MET A 71 0.95 -0.15 3.09
CA MET A 71 1.02 -0.04 4.55
C MET A 71 0.29 -1.20 5.20
N PHE A 72 0.97 -1.91 6.11
CA PHE A 72 0.36 -2.89 6.99
C PHE A 72 -0.40 -2.17 8.11
N PRO A 73 -1.74 -2.29 8.20
CA PRO A 73 -2.56 -1.46 9.10
C PRO A 73 -2.26 -1.64 10.58
N TRP A 74 -2.02 -2.89 11.00
CA TRP A 74 -2.01 -3.28 12.40
C TRP A 74 -0.84 -2.70 13.19
N GLY A 75 -1.13 -2.27 14.41
CA GLY A 75 -0.18 -1.60 15.29
C GLY A 75 0.29 -0.23 14.77
N LYS A 76 -0.27 0.26 13.65
CA LYS A 76 0.05 1.57 13.10
C LYS A 76 -0.95 2.61 13.56
N GLU A 77 -0.41 3.82 13.72
CA GLU A 77 -1.19 5.01 14.01
C GLU A 77 -1.58 5.67 12.68
N VAL A 78 -2.87 5.85 12.45
CA VAL A 78 -3.43 6.48 11.25
C VAL A 78 -4.31 7.66 11.62
N ASP A 79 -4.69 8.45 10.62
CA ASP A 79 -5.64 9.53 10.79
C ASP A 79 -7.02 8.97 11.14
N GLY A 80 -7.55 9.46 12.26
CA GLY A 80 -8.91 9.23 12.73
C GLY A 80 -9.84 10.39 12.34
N PRO A 81 -11.13 10.28 12.68
CA PRO A 81 -12.08 11.37 12.46
C PRO A 81 -11.68 12.62 13.24
N ASN A 82 -12.05 13.80 12.76
CA ASN A 82 -11.82 15.09 13.43
C ASN A 82 -10.36 15.40 13.79
N ASN A 83 -9.41 15.05 12.90
CA ASN A 83 -7.96 15.23 13.11
C ASN A 83 -7.42 14.50 14.35
N THR A 84 -8.09 13.42 14.77
CA THR A 84 -7.56 12.55 15.81
C THR A 84 -6.58 11.55 15.22
N ARG A 85 -5.82 10.91 16.09
CA ARG A 85 -4.93 9.80 15.72
C ARG A 85 -5.43 8.53 16.36
N VAL A 86 -5.45 7.44 15.60
CA VAL A 86 -5.98 6.15 16.05
C VAL A 86 -5.00 5.03 15.77
N THR A 87 -4.76 4.20 16.78
CA THR A 87 -4.00 2.96 16.61
C THR A 87 -4.93 1.85 16.13
N LEU A 88 -4.58 1.22 15.01
CA LEU A 88 -5.37 0.13 14.44
C LEU A 88 -4.96 -1.21 15.09
N PRO A 89 -5.93 -2.00 15.60
CA PRO A 89 -5.66 -3.34 16.12
C PRO A 89 -5.36 -4.32 14.97
N GLU A 90 -4.88 -5.50 15.32
CA GLU A 90 -4.79 -6.63 14.38
C GLU A 90 -6.18 -7.16 14.02
N LEU A 91 -6.38 -7.56 12.77
CA LEU A 91 -7.64 -8.12 12.27
C LEU A 91 -7.52 -9.63 12.05
N ARG A 92 -7.21 -10.38 13.11
CA ARG A 92 -7.03 -11.84 13.05
C ARG A 92 -8.30 -12.65 13.22
N SER A 93 -9.45 -12.01 13.44
CA SER A 93 -10.74 -12.69 13.56
C SER A 93 -11.93 -11.82 13.20
N LEU A 94 -13.09 -12.45 12.96
CA LEU A 94 -14.33 -11.69 12.76
C LEU A 94 -14.73 -10.93 14.02
N ASP A 95 -14.43 -11.47 15.21
CA ASP A 95 -14.64 -10.78 16.47
C ASP A 95 -13.82 -9.48 16.58
N ALA A 96 -12.56 -9.50 16.12
CA ALA A 96 -11.73 -8.30 16.07
C ALA A 96 -12.38 -7.17 15.24
N ILE A 97 -13.08 -7.54 14.15
CA ILE A 97 -13.79 -6.58 13.27
C ILE A 97 -15.07 -6.05 13.93
N LYS A 98 -15.83 -6.92 14.60
CA LYS A 98 -17.04 -6.53 15.34
C LYS A 98 -16.73 -5.49 16.41
N ASN A 99 -15.65 -5.72 17.14
CA ASN A 99 -15.22 -4.93 18.28
C ASN A 99 -14.44 -3.66 17.90
N LEU A 100 -14.28 -3.37 16.60
CA LEU A 100 -13.68 -2.10 16.16
C LEU A 100 -14.52 -0.90 16.63
N THR A 101 -13.83 0.06 17.24
CA THR A 101 -14.39 1.36 17.61
C THR A 101 -14.65 2.22 16.36
N PRO A 102 -15.54 3.23 16.43
CA PRO A 102 -15.79 4.12 15.29
C PRO A 102 -14.53 4.80 14.71
N PRO A 103 -13.57 5.30 15.52
CA PRO A 103 -12.31 5.82 15.00
C PRO A 103 -11.47 4.77 14.27
N GLN A 104 -11.43 3.53 14.76
CA GLN A 104 -10.70 2.44 14.09
C GLN A 104 -11.37 2.04 12.78
N LEU A 105 -12.71 1.96 12.74
CA LEU A 105 -13.47 1.73 11.51
C LEU A 105 -13.19 2.81 10.47
N TYR A 106 -13.10 4.06 10.90
CA TYR A 106 -12.70 5.17 10.04
C TYR A 106 -11.30 4.95 9.47
N GLY A 107 -10.31 4.66 10.33
CA GLY A 107 -8.92 4.47 9.92
C GLY A 107 -8.74 3.29 8.95
N PHE A 108 -9.37 2.15 9.23
CA PHE A 108 -9.39 1.02 8.30
C PHE A 108 -10.08 1.34 6.98
N PHE A 109 -11.26 1.99 7.03
CA PHE A 109 -11.98 2.35 5.83
C PHE A 109 -11.16 3.30 4.93
N GLN A 110 -10.60 4.36 5.50
CA GLN A 110 -9.77 5.31 4.74
C GLN A 110 -8.50 4.66 4.19
N GLY A 111 -7.91 3.71 4.92
CA GLY A 111 -6.75 2.97 4.43
C GLY A 111 -7.07 2.03 3.25
N TYR A 112 -8.18 1.29 3.32
CA TYR A 112 -8.59 0.37 2.23
C TYR A 112 -9.23 1.08 1.03
N TYR A 113 -9.93 2.19 1.27
CA TYR A 113 -10.70 2.94 0.28
C TYR A 113 -10.31 4.43 0.28
N PRO A 114 -9.04 4.75 -0.03
CA PRO A 114 -8.56 6.13 0.03
C PRO A 114 -9.32 7.02 -0.96
N GLY A 115 -9.80 8.17 -0.48
CA GLY A 115 -10.54 9.14 -1.29
C GLY A 115 -12.04 8.84 -1.45
N GLU A 116 -12.54 7.72 -0.93
CA GLU A 116 -13.98 7.45 -0.91
C GLU A 116 -14.67 8.20 0.25
N PRO A 117 -15.91 8.69 0.03
CA PRO A 117 -16.68 9.32 1.10
C PRO A 117 -16.98 8.31 2.22
N LEU A 118 -16.79 8.73 3.47
CA LEU A 118 -17.05 7.89 4.64
C LEU A 118 -18.53 7.47 4.67
N PRO A 119 -18.85 6.16 4.57
CA PRO A 119 -20.21 5.70 4.67
C PRO A 119 -20.65 5.60 6.16
N PRO A 120 -21.93 5.32 6.43
CA PRO A 120 -22.38 5.01 7.79
C PRO A 120 -21.61 3.84 8.40
N THR A 121 -21.45 3.81 9.73
CA THR A 121 -20.61 2.85 10.47
C THR A 121 -20.86 1.38 10.10
N ALA A 122 -22.12 0.97 9.95
CA ALA A 122 -22.46 -0.41 9.55
C ALA A 122 -21.87 -0.77 8.18
N ARG A 123 -21.90 0.19 7.24
CA ARG A 123 -21.35 0.03 5.89
C ARG A 123 -19.82 0.12 5.86
N CYS A 124 -19.19 0.77 6.84
CA CYS A 124 -17.73 0.70 7.01
C CYS A 124 -17.28 -0.73 7.32
N ARG A 125 -17.96 -1.43 8.25
CA ARG A 125 -17.61 -2.82 8.58
C ARG A 125 -17.78 -3.76 7.40
N GLU A 126 -18.89 -3.63 6.68
CA GLU A 126 -19.14 -4.37 5.44
C GLU A 126 -17.97 -4.19 4.45
N LYS A 127 -17.59 -2.94 4.18
CA LYS A 127 -16.47 -2.64 3.28
C LYS A 127 -15.15 -3.22 3.76
N ILE A 128 -14.85 -3.15 5.06
CA ILE A 128 -13.64 -3.77 5.62
C ILE A 128 -13.66 -5.29 5.39
N LEU A 129 -14.79 -5.98 5.60
CA LEU A 129 -14.91 -7.40 5.28
C LEU A 129 -14.62 -7.70 3.81
N PHE A 130 -15.13 -6.89 2.89
CA PHE A 130 -14.82 -7.05 1.47
C PHE A 130 -13.33 -6.86 1.18
N ALA A 131 -12.70 -5.84 1.76
CA ALA A 131 -11.28 -5.56 1.57
C ALA A 131 -10.37 -6.71 2.04
N ILE A 132 -10.79 -7.46 3.05
CA ILE A 132 -10.01 -8.60 3.59
C ILE A 132 -10.44 -9.97 3.03
N GLY A 133 -11.37 -10.02 2.08
CA GLY A 133 -11.82 -11.27 1.43
C GLY A 133 -12.94 -12.03 2.15
N ARG A 134 -13.58 -11.43 3.17
CA ARG A 134 -14.64 -12.03 4.01
C ARG A 134 -16.03 -11.42 3.75
N GLY A 135 -16.27 -10.89 2.56
CA GLY A 135 -17.56 -10.26 2.22
C GLY A 135 -18.78 -11.17 2.35
N LYS A 136 -18.63 -12.50 2.25
CA LYS A 136 -19.72 -13.48 2.44
C LYS A 136 -20.17 -13.60 3.90
N ASP A 137 -19.33 -13.17 4.83
CA ASP A 137 -19.53 -13.28 6.28
C ASP A 137 -20.27 -12.06 6.85
N LEU A 138 -20.82 -11.20 6.00
CA LEU A 138 -21.59 -10.02 6.41
C LEU A 138 -22.73 -10.36 7.37
N HIS A 139 -23.36 -11.53 7.19
CA HIS A 139 -24.43 -12.03 8.03
C HIS A 139 -23.97 -12.40 9.46
N LEU A 140 -22.66 -12.44 9.71
CA LEU A 140 -22.09 -12.72 11.02
C LEU A 140 -21.78 -11.44 11.81
N LEU A 141 -21.86 -10.25 11.22
CA LEU A 141 -21.57 -8.96 11.87
C LEU A 141 -22.74 -8.39 12.69
#